data_AF-H5SNS5-F1
#
_entry.id   AF-H5SNS5-F1
#
_cell.length_a   1.000
_cell.length_b   1.000
_cell.length_c   1.000
_cell.angle_alpha   90.00
_cell.angle_beta   90.00
_cell.angle_gamma   90.00
#
_symmetry.space_group_name_H-M   'P 1'
#
loop_
_entity.id
_entity.type
_entity.pdbx_description
1 polymer ?
#
loop_
_entity_poly.entity_id
_entity_poly.type
_entity_poly.pdbx_seq_one_letter_code
_entity_poly.pdbx_strand_id
1 'polypeptide(L)'
;MREVSDWVEHNGEAVVSTYSLAYIGTDPGVRLAEPNIVAVLWFKDTVRETPSSKTVLHAAGLMHIIRECGPGDVRIGMRVKPVWKPAEQRRGSILDISHFKPAGE
;
A
#
# COMPACT_ATOMS: atom_id res chain seq x y z
N MET A 1 5.60 -9.46 23.95
CA MET A 1 5.23 -8.30 23.13
C MET A 1 6.13 -7.16 23.56
N ARG A 2 6.89 -6.55 22.64
CA ARG A 2 7.80 -5.44 22.98
C ARG A 2 6.95 -4.18 23.15
N GLU A 3 7.16 -3.42 24.23
CA GLU A 3 6.48 -2.14 24.41
C GLU A 3 6.98 -1.12 23.39
N VAL A 4 6.07 -0.26 22.93
CA VAL A 4 6.40 0.84 22.02
C VAL A 4 7.12 1.90 22.84
N SER A 5 8.41 2.14 22.54
CA SER A 5 9.20 3.18 23.23
C SER A 5 9.00 4.55 22.61
N ASP A 6 8.92 4.63 21.28
CA ASP A 6 8.93 5.89 20.54
C ASP A 6 8.05 5.80 19.28
N TRP A 7 7.65 6.97 18.78
CA TRP A 7 6.99 7.13 17.50
C TRP A 7 7.90 7.92 16.55
N VAL A 8 7.99 7.48 15.30
CA VAL A 8 8.79 8.13 14.27
C VAL A 8 7.87 8.46 13.09
N GLU A 9 7.96 9.68 12.60
CA GLU A 9 7.27 10.10 11.37
C GLU A 9 7.91 9.41 10.16
N HIS A 10 7.07 8.78 9.35
CA HIS A 10 7.50 8.08 8.14
C HIS A 10 6.86 8.75 6.92
N ASN A 11 7.63 9.03 5.87
CA ASN A 11 7.16 9.74 4.68
C ASN A 11 6.14 8.94 3.84
N GLY A 12 5.96 7.66 4.17
CA GLY A 12 5.00 6.74 3.56
C GLY A 12 5.50 6.06 2.30
N GLU A 13 6.74 6.31 1.84
CA GLU A 13 7.29 5.59 0.70
C GLU A 13 7.35 4.08 0.96
N ALA A 14 6.99 3.30 -0.06
CA ALA A 14 6.84 1.87 0.09
C ALA A 14 7.21 1.12 -1.20
N VAL A 15 7.30 -0.19 -1.09
CA VAL A 15 7.39 -1.12 -2.21
C VAL A 15 6.17 -2.02 -2.28
N VAL A 16 5.70 -2.31 -3.49
CA VAL A 16 4.62 -3.28 -3.72
C VAL A 16 5.12 -4.68 -3.35
N SER A 17 4.57 -5.27 -2.29
CA SER A 17 4.87 -6.64 -1.88
C SER A 17 4.12 -7.65 -2.73
N THR A 18 2.82 -7.42 -2.88
CA THR A 18 1.89 -8.22 -3.68
C THR A 18 0.71 -7.34 -4.08
N TYR A 19 -0.02 -7.73 -5.12
CA TYR A 19 -1.20 -7.02 -5.57
C TYR A 19 -2.22 -7.96 -6.20
N SER A 20 -3.45 -7.46 -6.33
CA SER A 20 -4.52 -8.06 -7.09
C SER A 20 -5.13 -7.03 -8.05
N LEU A 21 -5.65 -7.53 -9.17
CA LEU A 21 -6.41 -6.76 -10.14
C LEU A 21 -7.89 -7.08 -9.97
N ALA A 22 -8.63 -6.19 -9.32
CA ALA A 22 -10.04 -6.39 -9.00
C ALA A 22 -10.94 -5.73 -10.06
N TYR A 23 -11.51 -6.55 -10.94
CA TYR A 23 -12.49 -6.13 -11.96
C TYR A 23 -13.94 -6.09 -11.46
N ILE A 24 -14.17 -6.47 -10.19
CA ILE A 24 -15.47 -6.42 -9.54
C ILE A 24 -15.38 -5.36 -8.45
N GLY A 25 -16.25 -4.36 -8.52
CA GLY A 25 -16.32 -3.26 -7.55
C GLY A 25 -17.29 -3.54 -6.41
N THR A 26 -17.90 -2.48 -5.88
CA THR A 26 -18.93 -2.59 -4.84
C THR A 26 -20.28 -3.05 -5.38
N ASP A 27 -20.52 -2.84 -6.68
CA ASP A 27 -21.66 -3.43 -7.38
C ASP A 27 -21.23 -4.73 -8.07
N PRO A 28 -21.68 -5.90 -7.59
CA PRO A 28 -21.29 -7.18 -8.16
C PRO A 28 -21.89 -7.44 -9.56
N GLY A 29 -22.93 -6.70 -9.96
CA GLY A 29 -23.56 -6.80 -11.28
C GLY A 29 -22.77 -6.07 -12.37
N VAL A 30 -21.81 -5.23 -12.00
CA VAL A 30 -21.05 -4.38 -12.92
C VAL A 30 -19.59 -4.82 -12.95
N ARG A 31 -19.12 -5.22 -14.15
CA ARG A 31 -17.71 -5.45 -14.42
C ARG A 31 -17.02 -4.12 -14.72
N LEU A 32 -15.92 -3.83 -14.04
CA LEU A 32 -15.11 -2.66 -14.34
C LEU A 32 -14.33 -2.88 -15.64
N ALA A 33 -14.25 -1.83 -16.48
CA ALA A 33 -13.44 -1.86 -17.69
C ALA A 33 -11.93 -1.92 -17.36
N GLU A 34 -11.52 -1.15 -16.34
CA GLU A 34 -10.18 -1.19 -15.77
C GLU A 34 -10.23 -1.70 -14.32
N PRO A 35 -9.30 -2.55 -13.90
CA PRO A 35 -9.32 -3.11 -12.56
C PRO A 35 -8.89 -2.07 -11.51
N ASN A 36 -9.46 -2.19 -10.31
CA ASN A 36 -8.81 -1.59 -9.15
C ASN A 36 -7.56 -2.40 -8.81
N ILE A 37 -6.41 -1.71 -8.69
CA ILE A 37 -5.16 -2.32 -8.25
C ILE A 37 -5.11 -2.22 -6.73
N VAL A 38 -5.28 -3.35 -6.03
CA VAL A 38 -5.22 -3.41 -4.57
C VAL A 38 -3.92 -4.10 -4.19
N ALA A 39 -3.09 -3.43 -3.40
CA ALA A 39 -1.75 -3.91 -3.09
C ALA A 39 -1.49 -3.97 -1.58
N VAL A 40 -0.67 -4.94 -1.17
CA VAL A 40 0.03 -4.89 0.11
C VAL A 40 1.37 -4.20 -0.12
N LEU A 41 1.64 -3.19 0.68
CA LEU A 41 2.82 -2.33 0.59
C LEU A 41 3.70 -2.58 1.79
N TRP A 42 5.02 -2.62 1.61
CA TRP A 42 5.99 -2.59 2.70
C TRP A 42 6.70 -1.25 2.72
N PHE A 43 6.64 -0.56 3.86
CA PHE A 43 7.25 0.74 4.01
C PHE A 43 8.78 0.64 3.93
N LYS A 44 9.40 1.60 3.24
CA LYS A 44 10.86 1.75 3.24
C LYS A 44 11.37 2.04 4.65
N ASP A 45 12.67 1.84 4.85
CA ASP A 45 13.34 2.17 6.11
C ASP A 45 12.70 1.53 7.37
N THR A 46 11.99 0.41 7.18
CA THR A 46 11.41 -0.40 8.24
C THR A 46 12.05 -1.79 8.29
N VAL A 47 12.06 -2.38 9.47
CA VAL A 47 12.65 -3.70 9.68
C VAL A 47 11.75 -4.76 9.04
N ARG A 48 12.37 -5.66 8.26
CA ARG A 48 11.74 -6.86 7.72
C ARG A 48 12.46 -8.08 8.27
N GLU A 49 11.77 -8.86 9.08
CA GLU A 49 12.35 -10.02 9.76
C GLU A 49 11.59 -11.28 9.39
N THR A 50 12.33 -12.34 9.10
CA THR A 50 11.78 -13.69 8.95
C THR A 50 12.21 -14.47 10.20
N PRO A 51 11.34 -14.64 11.21
CA PRO A 51 11.66 -15.45 12.38
C PRO A 51 12.00 -16.89 11.99
N SER A 52 12.40 -17.72 12.96
CA SER A 52 12.69 -19.15 12.75
C SER A 52 11.54 -19.96 12.10
N SER A 53 10.33 -19.41 12.09
CA SER A 53 9.22 -19.80 11.24
C SER A 53 9.51 -19.47 9.76
N LYS A 54 9.68 -20.49 8.92
CA LYS A 54 9.91 -20.32 7.47
C LYS A 54 8.71 -19.74 6.70
N THR A 55 7.58 -19.49 7.35
CA THR A 55 6.32 -19.10 6.69
C THR A 55 5.83 -17.71 7.09
N VAL A 56 6.48 -17.03 8.04
CA VAL A 56 6.04 -15.72 8.54
C VAL A 56 7.09 -14.66 8.24
N LEU A 57 6.65 -13.53 7.70
CA LEU A 57 7.45 -12.33 7.54
C LEU A 57 6.83 -11.22 8.40
N HIS A 58 7.62 -10.68 9.33
CA HIS A 58 7.28 -9.45 10.04
C HIS A 58 7.76 -8.27 9.21
N ALA A 59 6.84 -7.43 8.76
CA ALA A 59 7.14 -6.22 8.00
C ALA A 59 6.13 -5.12 8.36
N ALA A 60 6.58 -3.87 8.40
CA ALA A 60 5.66 -2.74 8.49
C ALA A 60 5.00 -2.53 7.12
N GLY A 61 3.69 -2.72 7.05
CA GLY A 61 2.99 -2.66 5.78
C GLY A 61 1.53 -2.29 5.89
N LEU A 62 0.96 -1.94 4.74
CA LEU A 62 -0.40 -1.46 4.59
C LEU A 62 -1.03 -2.03 3.32
N MET A 63 -2.29 -2.44 3.40
CA MET A 63 -3.07 -2.74 2.20
C MET A 63 -3.75 -1.45 1.71
N HIS A 64 -3.51 -1.03 0.47
CA HIS A 64 -4.17 0.14 -0.11
C HIS A 64 -4.25 0.10 -1.64
N ILE A 65 -5.02 1.03 -2.22
CA ILE A 65 -5.20 1.14 -3.67
C ILE A 65 -4.01 1.85 -4.32
N ILE A 66 -3.54 1.32 -5.45
CA ILE A 66 -2.61 1.99 -6.36
C ILE A 66 -3.39 2.63 -7.50
N ARG A 67 -3.00 3.86 -7.88
CA ARG A 67 -3.47 4.57 -9.08
C ARG A 67 -2.30 5.21 -9.80
N GLU A 68 -2.59 5.93 -10.88
CA GLU A 68 -1.60 6.57 -11.77
C GLU A 68 -0.67 5.54 -12.45
N CYS A 69 -1.09 4.28 -12.55
CA CYS A 69 -0.50 3.25 -13.42
C CYS A 69 -1.55 2.23 -13.87
N GLY A 70 -1.31 1.59 -15.02
CA GLY A 70 -2.19 0.57 -15.56
C GLY A 70 -1.90 -0.83 -15.01
N PRO A 71 -2.79 -1.81 -15.27
CA PRO A 71 -2.61 -3.20 -14.81
C PRO A 71 -1.37 -3.88 -15.39
N GLY A 72 -0.89 -3.44 -16.56
CA GLY A 72 0.35 -3.95 -17.17
C GLY A 72 1.62 -3.33 -16.60
N ASP A 73 1.51 -2.21 -15.89
CA ASP A 73 2.66 -1.48 -15.35
C ASP A 73 2.98 -1.92 -13.92
N VAL A 74 1.95 -2.26 -13.13
CA VAL A 74 2.13 -2.64 -11.72
C VAL A 74 2.90 -3.95 -11.58
N ARG A 75 3.95 -3.93 -10.75
CA ARG A 75 4.82 -5.07 -10.50
C ARG A 75 5.20 -5.16 -9.03
N ILE A 76 5.43 -6.39 -8.56
CA ILE A 76 6.06 -6.63 -7.26
C ILE A 76 7.45 -5.94 -7.26
N GLY A 77 7.78 -5.27 -6.16
CA GLY A 77 8.98 -4.47 -6.01
C GLY A 77 8.88 -3.05 -6.60
N MET A 78 7.76 -2.66 -7.23
CA MET A 78 7.56 -1.28 -7.67
C MET A 78 7.59 -0.31 -6.48
N ARG A 79 8.32 0.80 -6.60
CA ARG A 79 8.34 1.87 -5.59
C ARG A 79 7.11 2.74 -5.73
N VAL A 80 6.45 3.03 -4.61
CA VAL A 80 5.26 3.87 -4.56
C VAL A 80 5.34 4.87 -3.43
N LYS A 81 4.56 5.94 -3.53
CA LYS A 81 4.41 6.98 -2.50
C LYS A 81 2.93 7.34 -2.30
N PRO A 82 2.53 7.76 -1.09
CA PRO A 82 1.15 8.11 -0.82
C PRO A 82 0.78 9.43 -1.51
N VAL A 83 -0.45 9.49 -2.00
CA VAL A 83 -1.12 10.73 -2.36
C VAL A 83 -2.15 11.01 -1.28
N TRP A 84 -1.93 12.08 -0.55
CA TRP A 84 -2.80 12.50 0.54
C TRP A 84 -3.97 13.33 0.02
N LYS A 85 -5.13 13.21 0.66
CA LYS A 85 -6.23 14.17 0.48
C LYS A 85 -5.77 15.60 0.86
N PRO A 86 -6.49 16.64 0.42
CA PRO A 86 -6.30 18.01 0.93
C PRO A 86 -6.33 18.05 2.47
N ALA A 87 -5.51 18.90 3.08
CA ALA A 87 -5.26 18.87 4.53
C ALA A 87 -6.54 19.07 5.37
N GLU A 88 -7.46 19.87 4.84
CA GLU A 88 -8.74 20.25 5.44
C GLU A 88 -9.73 19.08 5.47
N GLN A 89 -9.47 18.04 4.69
CA GLN A 89 -10.28 16.82 4.63
C GLN A 89 -9.69 15.67 5.44
N ARG A 90 -8.48 15.81 5.99
CA ARG A 90 -7.79 14.77 6.77
C ARG A 90 -8.33 14.72 8.19
N ARG A 91 -8.45 13.51 8.74
CA ARG A 91 -9.04 13.25 10.06
C ARG A 91 -8.26 12.23 10.91
N GLY A 92 -7.02 11.92 10.53
CA GLY A 92 -6.22 10.86 11.16
C GLY A 92 -6.70 9.45 10.75
N SER A 93 -7.37 9.31 9.61
CA SER A 93 -7.87 8.03 9.11
C SER A 93 -6.92 7.45 8.06
N ILE A 94 -6.88 6.12 7.92
CA ILE A 94 -6.24 5.47 6.75
C ILE A 94 -6.81 6.01 5.42
N LEU A 95 -8.07 6.44 5.41
CA LEU A 95 -8.73 7.03 4.26
C LEU A 95 -8.29 8.46 3.95
N ASP A 96 -7.41 9.05 4.75
CA ASP A 96 -6.75 10.33 4.43
C ASP A 96 -5.72 10.14 3.32
N ILE A 97 -5.20 8.91 3.16
CA ILE A 97 -4.43 8.50 1.99
C ILE A 97 -5.44 8.22 0.88
N SER A 98 -5.45 9.05 -0.16
CA SER A 98 -6.34 8.86 -1.32
C SER A 98 -5.98 7.58 -2.07
N HIS A 99 -4.69 7.37 -2.34
CA HIS A 99 -4.13 6.21 -3.02
C HIS A 99 -2.60 6.25 -2.93
N PHE A 100 -1.93 5.21 -3.40
CA PHE A 100 -0.50 5.21 -3.69
C PHE A 100 -0.26 5.34 -5.20
N LYS A 101 0.86 5.95 -5.56
CA LYS A 101 1.27 6.09 -6.96
C LYS A 101 2.73 5.73 -7.18
N PRO A 102 3.14 5.39 -8.42
CA PRO A 102 4.55 5.16 -8.74
C PRO A 102 5.45 6.34 -8.30
N ALA A 103 6.60 6.00 -7.72
CA ALA A 103 7.57 6.99 -7.20
C ALA A 103 8.87 7.08 -8.04
N GLY A 104 8.84 6.61 -9.30
CA GLY A 104 10.02 6.46 -10.16
C GLY A 104 10.89 5.26 -9.77
N GLU A 105 11.87 4.90 -10.62
CA GLU A 105 12.87 3.85 -10.36
C GLU A 105 14.14 4.36 -9.66
#